data_AF-A0A382FZQ6-F1
#
_entry.id   AF-A0A382FZQ6-F1
#
_cell.length_a   1.000
_cell.length_b   1.000
_cell.length_c   1.000
_cell.angle_alpha   90.00
_cell.angle_beta   90.00
_cell.angle_gamma   90.00
#
_symmetry.space_group_name_H-M   'P 1'
#
loop_
_entity.id
_entity.type
_entity.pdbx_description
1 polymer ?
#
loop_
_entity_poly.entity_id
_entity_poly.type
_entity_poly.pdbx_seq_one_letter_code
_entity_poly.pdbx_strand_id
1 'polypeptide(L)'
;MADQNIALMAHLMRRAGFGAGREELEARAAKGYEATVEELVNPKEEPIDQYRFVRYHPEFIRTVTLPGMGGANWLHTMIATKRPLEEKMVLFWHQIFATGISKVDHYNVMNAQLTMFRENAMGNYRDFLVALAKDPAMIYWLDNNENHAEAVNENWGRELLELFSMGVGNYTEDDVRECSRAFTGWTIAKTPPRAYGRYDWVFEFLKSDHDDGEKTFLGHTGNFDGEDVIGIICQ
;
A
#
# COMPACT_ATOMS: atom_id res chain seq x y z
N MET A 1 37.64 6.72 15.86
CA MET A 1 36.38 6.25 16.46
C MET A 1 35.21 7.16 16.10
N ALA A 2 35.25 8.47 16.37
CA ALA A 2 34.17 9.40 16.00
C ALA A 2 33.80 9.38 14.50
N ASP A 3 34.79 9.46 13.59
CA ASP A 3 34.52 9.41 12.14
C ASP A 3 33.94 8.08 11.66
N GLN A 4 34.32 6.96 12.29
CA GLN A 4 33.75 5.64 11.96
C GLN A 4 32.28 5.55 12.39
N ASN A 5 31.92 6.12 13.55
CA ASN A 5 30.54 6.16 14.03
C ASN A 5 29.66 7.01 13.10
N ILE A 6 30.18 8.14 12.61
CA ILE A 6 29.47 8.99 11.65
C ILE A 6 29.28 8.28 10.31
N ALA A 7 30.30 7.58 9.81
CA ALA A 7 30.19 6.82 8.56
C ALA A 7 29.13 5.70 8.65
N LEU A 8 29.10 4.98 9.77
CA LEU A 8 28.09 3.96 10.06
C LEU A 8 26.69 4.58 10.15
N MET A 9 26.54 5.69 10.88
CA MET A 9 25.26 6.41 10.99
C MET A 9 24.78 6.92 9.64
N ALA A 10 25.69 7.40 8.79
CA ALA A 10 25.36 7.83 7.43
C ALA A 10 24.85 6.66 6.56
N HIS A 11 25.41 5.47 6.73
CA HIS A 11 24.91 4.28 6.07
C HIS A 11 23.48 3.95 6.53
N LEU A 12 23.23 3.95 7.84
CA LEU A 12 21.89 3.73 8.40
C LEU A 12 20.88 4.73 7.82
N MET A 13 21.15 6.02 7.86
CA MET A 13 20.20 7.05 7.41
C MET A 13 19.91 7.03 5.90
N ARG A 14 20.82 6.47 5.07
CA ARG A 14 20.55 6.22 3.64
C ARG A 14 19.63 5.03 3.41
N ARG A 15 19.66 4.03 4.30
CA ARG A 15 18.86 2.80 4.22
C ARG A 15 17.48 2.99 4.86
N ALA A 16 17.46 3.56 6.06
CA ALA A 16 16.27 3.79 6.88
C ALA A 16 15.63 5.17 6.65
N GLY A 17 16.05 5.90 5.61
CA GLY A 17 15.54 7.23 5.29
C GLY A 17 16.00 7.69 3.92
N PHE A 18 16.09 9.00 3.75
CA PHE A 18 16.52 9.64 2.49
C PHE A 18 17.95 10.23 2.60
N GLY A 19 18.71 9.83 3.62
CA GLY A 19 19.96 10.47 4.02
C GLY A 19 19.76 11.46 5.16
N ALA A 20 20.87 12.05 5.62
CA ALA A 20 20.89 13.04 6.70
C ALA A 20 22.06 14.01 6.51
N GLY A 21 21.90 15.26 6.96
CA GLY A 21 22.96 16.26 6.95
C GLY A 21 24.05 15.96 7.98
N ARG A 22 25.23 16.59 7.85
CA ARG A 22 26.38 16.33 8.74
C ARG A 22 26.04 16.54 10.22
N GLU A 23 25.34 17.61 10.55
CA GLU A 23 24.94 17.93 11.93
C GLU A 23 24.00 16.87 12.52
N GLU A 24 23.02 16.41 11.75
CA GLU A 24 22.11 15.35 12.17
C GLU A 24 22.85 14.02 12.37
N LEU A 25 23.80 13.69 11.49
CA LEU A 25 24.62 12.50 11.61
C LEU A 25 25.48 12.53 12.87
N GLU A 26 26.07 13.68 13.21
CA GLU A 26 26.85 13.86 14.44
C GLU A 26 25.96 13.72 15.69
N ALA A 27 24.77 14.33 15.67
CA ALA A 27 23.80 14.22 16.77
C ALA A 27 23.32 12.78 16.99
N ARG A 28 22.95 12.06 15.92
CA ARG A 28 22.54 10.65 15.99
C ARG A 28 23.70 9.73 16.37
N ALA A 29 24.91 9.98 15.84
CA ALA A 29 26.10 9.21 16.23
C ALA A 29 26.44 9.39 17.71
N ALA A 30 26.25 10.60 18.26
CA ALA A 30 26.41 10.86 19.70
C ALA A 30 25.32 10.19 20.55
N LYS A 31 24.08 10.07 20.03
CA LYS A 31 22.97 9.34 20.66
C LYS A 31 23.26 7.82 20.73
N GLY A 32 23.98 7.29 19.75
CA GLY A 32 24.29 5.86 19.64
C GLY A 32 23.41 5.16 18.60
N TYR A 33 23.93 4.06 18.04
CA TYR A 33 23.31 3.36 16.92
C TYR A 33 21.97 2.72 17.31
N GLU A 34 21.96 1.95 18.39
CA GLU A 34 20.79 1.21 18.87
C GLU A 34 19.65 2.15 19.27
N ALA A 35 19.98 3.23 19.97
CA ALA A 35 19.01 4.25 20.36
C ALA A 35 18.45 5.03 19.15
N THR A 36 19.21 5.13 18.06
CA THR A 36 18.73 5.72 16.80
C THR A 36 17.83 4.74 16.04
N VAL A 37 18.20 3.45 15.98
CA VAL A 37 17.34 2.42 15.37
C VAL A 37 15.99 2.33 16.10
N GLU A 38 16.01 2.36 17.43
CA GLU A 38 14.79 2.34 18.25
C GLU A 38 13.88 3.54 17.95
N GLU A 39 14.45 4.74 17.79
CA GLU A 39 13.68 5.93 17.40
C GLU A 39 13.09 5.80 16.00
N LEU A 40 13.83 5.21 15.05
CA LEU A 40 13.36 5.05 13.67
C LEU A 40 12.19 4.06 13.57
N VAL A 41 12.26 2.96 14.31
CA VAL A 41 11.22 1.91 14.31
C VAL A 41 10.02 2.30 15.18
N ASN A 42 10.25 3.00 16.29
CA ASN A 42 9.23 3.45 17.24
C ASN A 42 9.27 4.98 17.41
N PRO A 43 8.93 5.76 16.37
CA PRO A 43 8.99 7.22 16.43
C PRO A 43 7.98 7.78 17.45
N LYS A 44 8.41 8.80 18.19
CA LYS A 44 7.56 9.50 19.17
C LYS A 44 7.00 10.80 18.60
N GLU A 45 7.58 11.26 17.51
CA GLU A 45 7.18 12.44 16.78
C GLU A 45 5.83 12.22 16.11
N GLU A 46 4.99 13.24 16.20
CA GLU A 46 3.73 13.27 15.46
C GLU A 46 4.01 13.22 13.95
N PRO A 47 3.18 12.49 13.18
CA PRO A 47 3.21 12.56 11.72
C PRO A 47 3.10 14.00 11.24
N ILE A 48 3.69 14.29 10.07
CA ILE A 48 3.51 15.60 9.45
C ILE A 48 2.03 15.83 9.12
N ASP A 49 1.53 17.04 9.37
CA ASP A 49 0.21 17.45 8.90
C ASP A 49 0.21 17.50 7.37
N GLN A 50 -0.25 16.43 6.73
CA GLN A 50 -0.32 16.30 5.27
C GLN A 50 -1.23 17.35 4.64
N TYR A 51 -2.15 17.96 5.41
CA TYR A 51 -2.99 19.05 4.94
C TYR A 51 -2.25 20.38 4.90
N ARG A 52 -1.11 20.51 5.58
CA ARG A 52 -0.33 21.75 5.60
C ARG A 52 0.11 22.16 4.19
N PHE A 53 0.56 21.21 3.37
CA PHE A 53 0.98 21.50 2.00
C PHE A 53 -0.18 22.03 1.17
N VAL A 54 -1.31 21.32 1.14
CA VAL A 54 -2.49 21.72 0.37
C VAL A 54 -3.19 22.98 0.91
N ARG A 55 -2.94 23.39 2.16
CA ARG A 55 -3.39 24.70 2.67
C ARG A 55 -2.66 25.88 2.00
N TYR A 56 -1.37 25.75 1.73
CA TYR A 56 -0.58 26.78 1.03
C TYR A 56 -0.62 26.61 -0.49
N HIS A 57 -0.91 25.39 -0.96
CA HIS A 57 -0.95 24.99 -2.36
C HIS A 57 -2.30 24.33 -2.69
N PRO A 58 -3.43 25.07 -2.61
CA PRO A 58 -4.77 24.51 -2.79
C PRO A 58 -5.00 23.91 -4.18
N GLU A 59 -4.24 24.32 -5.20
CA GLU A 59 -4.24 23.73 -6.53
C GLU A 59 -3.84 22.24 -6.54
N PHE A 60 -3.25 21.75 -5.45
CA PHE A 60 -2.88 20.35 -5.28
C PHE A 60 -3.96 19.49 -4.59
N ILE A 61 -5.06 20.10 -4.15
CA ILE A 61 -6.19 19.37 -3.57
C ILE A 61 -7.09 18.80 -4.68
N ARG A 62 -7.50 17.53 -4.56
CA ARG A 62 -8.39 16.84 -5.53
C ARG A 62 -8.00 17.07 -6.99
N THR A 63 -6.71 16.98 -7.26
CA THR A 63 -6.14 17.27 -8.59
C THR A 63 -6.69 16.33 -9.66
N VAL A 64 -6.81 16.89 -10.87
CA VAL A 64 -7.17 16.14 -12.08
C VAL A 64 -5.92 15.40 -12.60
N THR A 65 -6.02 14.61 -13.67
CA THR A 65 -4.97 13.79 -14.34
C THR A 65 -3.60 14.43 -14.60
N LEU A 66 -3.40 15.72 -14.35
CA LEU A 66 -2.17 16.42 -14.69
C LEU A 66 -0.96 15.75 -13.99
N PRO A 67 0.04 15.26 -14.76
CA PRO A 67 1.18 14.56 -14.19
C PRO A 67 1.91 15.39 -13.13
N GLY A 68 2.28 14.73 -12.03
CA GLY A 68 3.07 15.32 -10.95
C GLY A 68 2.27 16.12 -9.92
N MET A 69 0.97 16.38 -10.14
CA MET A 69 0.19 17.15 -9.17
C MET A 69 0.04 16.39 -7.85
N GLY A 70 -0.71 15.29 -7.75
CA GLY A 70 -0.87 14.62 -6.45
C GLY A 70 0.42 14.06 -5.83
N GLY A 71 1.45 13.77 -6.63
CA GLY A 71 2.75 13.30 -6.12
C GLY A 71 3.54 14.36 -5.34
N ALA A 72 3.31 15.66 -5.60
CA ALA A 72 4.05 16.73 -4.93
C ALA A 72 3.79 16.79 -3.42
N ASN A 73 2.57 16.49 -2.98
CA ASN A 73 2.24 16.45 -1.56
C ASN A 73 3.03 15.35 -0.84
N TRP A 74 3.11 14.16 -1.43
CA TRP A 74 3.88 13.07 -0.86
C TRP A 74 5.38 13.36 -0.87
N LEU A 75 5.92 13.96 -1.95
CA LEU A 75 7.31 14.40 -1.99
C LEU A 75 7.63 15.42 -0.89
N HIS A 76 6.74 16.39 -0.67
CA HIS A 76 6.87 17.33 0.45
C HIS A 76 6.90 16.59 1.79
N THR A 77 6.01 15.61 1.99
CA THR A 77 6.01 14.76 3.19
C THR A 77 7.33 14.00 3.37
N MET A 78 7.88 13.38 2.32
CA MET A 78 9.16 12.68 2.37
C MET A 78 10.34 13.59 2.75
N ILE A 79 10.30 14.85 2.32
CA ILE A 79 11.35 15.85 2.63
C ILE A 79 11.22 16.37 4.07
N ALA A 80 9.99 16.60 4.54
CA ALA A 80 9.73 17.33 5.78
C ALA A 80 9.42 16.43 7.00
N THR A 81 9.20 15.13 6.79
CA THR A 81 8.87 14.19 7.88
C THR A 81 10.02 14.05 8.88
N LYS A 82 9.66 13.87 10.15
CA LYS A 82 10.59 13.43 11.21
C LYS A 82 10.57 11.91 11.42
N ARG A 83 9.76 11.19 10.64
CA ARG A 83 9.60 9.72 10.65
C ARG A 83 10.13 9.16 9.32
N PRO A 84 11.44 9.29 9.02
CA PRO A 84 11.96 8.98 7.69
C PRO A 84 11.84 7.49 7.32
N LEU A 85 11.92 6.59 8.31
CA LEU A 85 11.76 5.15 8.05
C LEU A 85 10.35 4.81 7.60
N GLU A 86 9.32 5.40 8.20
CA GLU A 86 7.92 5.19 7.81
C GLU A 86 7.71 5.54 6.33
N GLU A 87 8.10 6.74 5.90
CA GLU A 87 7.97 7.15 4.50
C GLU A 87 8.87 6.35 3.56
N LYS A 88 10.03 5.90 4.04
CA LYS A 88 10.91 5.01 3.27
C LYS A 88 10.24 3.66 3.01
N MET A 89 9.54 3.12 4.00
CA MET A 89 8.78 1.88 3.88
C MET A 89 7.54 2.06 3.00
N VAL A 90 6.83 3.17 3.09
CA VAL A 90 5.74 3.51 2.16
C VAL A 90 6.25 3.54 0.72
N LEU A 91 7.39 4.19 0.47
CA LEU A 91 7.99 4.22 -0.86
C LEU A 91 8.42 2.83 -1.33
N PHE A 92 8.99 2.02 -0.44
CA PHE A 92 9.35 0.63 -0.76
C PHE A 92 8.12 -0.17 -1.19
N TRP A 93 7.05 -0.16 -0.39
CA TRP A 93 5.83 -0.91 -0.68
C TRP A 93 5.09 -0.39 -1.91
N HIS A 94 5.08 0.92 -2.16
CA HIS A 94 4.54 1.48 -3.40
C HIS A 94 5.27 0.97 -4.65
N GLN A 95 6.54 0.56 -4.55
CA GLN A 95 7.28 -0.03 -5.68
C GLN A 95 6.99 -1.53 -5.85
N ILE A 96 6.58 -2.22 -4.80
CA ILE A 96 6.19 -3.63 -4.84
C ILE A 96 4.73 -3.76 -5.25
N PHE A 97 3.82 -3.10 -4.54
CA PHE A 97 2.40 -3.00 -4.84
C PHE A 97 2.14 -1.87 -5.83
N ALA A 98 2.78 -1.96 -6.99
CA ALA A 98 2.82 -0.88 -7.96
C ALA A 98 1.43 -0.59 -8.52
N THR A 99 0.90 0.59 -8.18
CA THR A 99 -0.26 1.21 -8.83
C THR A 99 0.15 2.53 -9.48
N GLY A 100 -0.67 3.05 -10.39
CA GLY A 100 -0.31 4.23 -11.17
C GLY A 100 -1.50 5.15 -11.47
N ILE A 101 -1.24 6.45 -11.37
CA ILE A 101 -2.23 7.48 -11.71
C ILE A 101 -2.67 7.41 -13.17
N SER A 102 -1.84 6.87 -14.07
CA SER A 102 -2.16 6.74 -15.49
C SER A 102 -3.35 5.83 -15.77
N LYS A 103 -3.62 4.83 -14.91
CA LYS A 103 -4.83 3.98 -14.99
C LYS A 103 -5.86 4.44 -13.97
N VAL A 104 -5.49 4.55 -12.68
CA VAL A 104 -6.43 4.88 -11.60
C VAL A 104 -7.10 6.23 -11.83
N ASP A 105 -6.35 7.19 -12.38
CA ASP A 105 -6.83 8.55 -12.65
C ASP A 105 -7.59 9.16 -11.45
N HIS A 106 -7.10 8.95 -10.24
CA HIS A 106 -7.74 9.50 -9.06
C HIS A 106 -6.75 9.74 -7.93
N TYR A 107 -6.19 10.96 -7.86
CA TYR A 107 -5.14 11.28 -6.89
C TYR A 107 -5.57 11.11 -5.43
N ASN A 108 -6.83 11.38 -5.06
CA ASN A 108 -7.26 11.12 -3.68
C ASN A 108 -7.24 9.64 -3.32
N VAL A 109 -7.58 8.75 -4.25
CA VAL A 109 -7.56 7.30 -4.01
C VAL A 109 -6.12 6.82 -3.91
N MET A 110 -5.23 7.31 -4.77
CA MET A 110 -3.79 7.07 -4.65
C MET A 110 -3.23 7.58 -3.30
N ASN A 111 -3.65 8.75 -2.84
CA ASN A 111 -3.23 9.29 -1.54
C ASN A 111 -3.80 8.48 -0.36
N ALA A 112 -5.03 7.96 -0.48
CA ALA A 112 -5.61 7.06 0.50
C ALA A 112 -4.81 5.74 0.60
N GLN A 113 -4.36 5.19 -0.53
CA GLN A 113 -3.47 4.03 -0.57
C GLN A 113 -2.14 4.33 0.14
N LEU A 114 -1.53 5.51 -0.05
CA LEU A 114 -0.33 5.91 0.68
C LEU A 114 -0.57 6.00 2.20
N THR A 115 -1.76 6.41 2.63
CA THR A 115 -2.14 6.41 4.06
C THR A 115 -2.28 4.98 4.58
N MET A 116 -2.94 4.10 3.84
CA MET A 116 -3.03 2.68 4.17
C MET A 116 -1.64 2.04 4.27
N PHE A 117 -0.71 2.39 3.38
CA PHE A 117 0.69 1.96 3.49
C PHE A 117 1.34 2.47 4.78
N ARG A 118 1.16 3.73 5.20
CA ARG A 118 1.72 4.22 6.47
C ARG A 118 1.23 3.42 7.67
N GLU A 119 -0.05 3.03 7.65
CA GLU A 119 -0.68 2.28 8.73
C GLU A 119 -0.18 0.83 8.82
N ASN A 120 0.22 0.22 7.69
CA ASN A 120 0.50 -1.22 7.62
C ASN A 120 1.95 -1.59 7.25
N ALA A 121 2.75 -0.66 6.73
CA ALA A 121 4.06 -0.93 6.10
C ALA A 121 5.12 -1.55 7.03
N MET A 122 4.97 -1.39 8.34
CA MET A 122 5.86 -1.95 9.37
C MET A 122 5.14 -3.00 10.25
N GLY A 123 3.92 -3.37 9.89
CA GLY A 123 3.04 -4.25 10.66
C GLY A 123 3.06 -5.70 10.19
N ASN A 124 1.96 -6.41 10.45
CA ASN A 124 1.77 -7.79 10.04
C ASN A 124 1.47 -7.87 8.53
N TYR A 125 2.15 -8.79 7.83
CA TYR A 125 2.01 -8.90 6.38
C TYR A 125 0.63 -9.39 5.92
N ARG A 126 0.00 -10.30 6.67
CA ARG A 126 -1.36 -10.80 6.37
C ARG A 126 -2.36 -9.65 6.43
N ASP A 127 -2.32 -8.87 7.51
CA ASP A 127 -3.22 -7.72 7.69
C ASP A 127 -2.99 -6.68 6.59
N PHE A 128 -1.73 -6.48 6.18
CA PHE A 128 -1.40 -5.60 5.07
C PHE A 128 -1.96 -6.10 3.73
N LEU A 129 -1.83 -7.39 3.41
CA LEU A 129 -2.42 -7.96 2.19
C LEU A 129 -3.95 -7.83 2.18
N VAL A 130 -4.62 -8.00 3.33
CA VAL A 130 -6.07 -7.77 3.43
C VAL A 130 -6.41 -6.31 3.20
N ALA A 131 -5.67 -5.38 3.80
CA ALA A 131 -5.87 -3.95 3.59
C ALA A 131 -5.63 -3.54 2.13
N LEU A 132 -4.62 -4.12 1.48
CA LEU A 132 -4.31 -3.92 0.06
C LEU A 132 -5.43 -4.46 -0.85
N ALA A 133 -5.95 -5.66 -0.56
CA ALA A 133 -7.04 -6.27 -1.31
C ALA A 133 -8.35 -5.46 -1.26
N LYS A 134 -8.53 -4.68 -0.20
CA LYS A 134 -9.67 -3.76 -0.02
C LYS A 134 -9.38 -2.34 -0.51
N ASP A 135 -8.16 -2.04 -0.94
CA ASP A 135 -7.81 -0.69 -1.39
C ASP A 135 -8.43 -0.40 -2.77
N PRO A 136 -9.23 0.67 -2.92
CA PRO A 136 -9.90 0.94 -4.19
C PRO A 136 -8.96 1.25 -5.37
N ALA A 137 -7.77 1.81 -5.13
CA ALA A 137 -6.79 1.98 -6.21
C ALA A 137 -6.30 0.63 -6.70
N MET A 138 -6.03 -0.32 -5.80
CA MET A 138 -5.60 -1.66 -6.16
C MET A 138 -6.70 -2.48 -6.84
N ILE A 139 -7.93 -2.44 -6.31
CA ILE A 139 -9.10 -3.11 -6.91
C ILE A 139 -9.29 -2.66 -8.37
N TYR A 140 -9.19 -1.36 -8.63
CA TYR A 140 -9.29 -0.84 -9.99
C TYR A 140 -8.05 -1.14 -10.84
N TRP A 141 -6.85 -1.06 -10.24
CA TRP A 141 -5.60 -1.30 -10.95
C TRP A 141 -5.50 -2.73 -11.49
N LEU A 142 -6.00 -3.71 -10.75
CA LEU A 142 -6.01 -5.12 -11.13
C LEU A 142 -7.39 -5.64 -11.53
N ASP A 143 -8.30 -4.73 -11.89
CA ASP A 143 -9.62 -5.04 -12.47
C ASP A 143 -10.50 -5.98 -11.62
N ASN A 144 -10.30 -6.03 -10.29
CA ASN A 144 -11.13 -6.85 -9.41
C ASN A 144 -12.57 -6.29 -9.30
N ASN A 145 -12.79 -5.02 -9.64
CA ASN A 145 -14.14 -4.49 -9.81
C ASN A 145 -14.92 -5.13 -10.98
N GLU A 146 -14.24 -5.87 -11.86
CA GLU A 146 -14.83 -6.68 -12.94
C GLU A 146 -14.81 -8.18 -12.63
N ASN A 147 -14.44 -8.57 -11.40
CA ASN A 147 -14.39 -9.97 -10.97
C ASN A 147 -15.75 -10.40 -10.38
N HIS A 148 -16.51 -11.12 -11.18
CA HIS A 148 -17.89 -11.50 -10.88
C HIS A 148 -18.01 -13.02 -10.70
N ALA A 149 -18.97 -13.48 -9.89
CA ALA A 149 -19.18 -14.93 -9.67
C ALA A 149 -19.41 -15.71 -10.98
N GLU A 150 -20.09 -15.10 -11.96
CA GLU A 150 -20.36 -15.71 -13.27
C GLU A 150 -19.26 -15.47 -14.31
N ALA A 151 -18.31 -14.57 -14.02
CA ALA A 151 -17.23 -14.17 -14.92
C ALA A 151 -15.98 -13.79 -14.10
N VAL A 152 -15.24 -14.81 -13.69
CA VAL A 152 -14.06 -14.66 -12.84
C VAL A 152 -12.94 -13.94 -13.61
N ASN A 153 -12.40 -12.88 -13.00
CA ASN A 153 -11.22 -12.18 -13.50
C ASN A 153 -9.99 -12.59 -12.67
N GLU A 154 -9.02 -13.20 -13.32
CA GLU A 154 -7.86 -13.80 -12.64
C GLU A 154 -6.73 -12.81 -12.33
N ASN A 155 -6.82 -11.55 -12.77
CA ASN A 155 -5.71 -10.61 -12.68
C ASN A 155 -5.27 -10.39 -11.21
N TRP A 156 -6.19 -10.00 -10.32
CA TRP A 156 -5.88 -9.84 -8.90
C TRP A 156 -5.35 -11.12 -8.24
N GLY A 157 -6.03 -12.26 -8.43
CA GLY A 157 -5.61 -13.52 -7.81
C GLY A 157 -4.23 -13.97 -8.29
N ARG A 158 -3.92 -13.80 -9.58
CA ARG A 158 -2.60 -14.11 -10.13
C ARG A 158 -1.52 -13.23 -9.56
N GLU A 159 -1.73 -11.91 -9.54
CA GLU A 159 -0.73 -10.97 -9.01
C GLU A 159 -0.50 -11.13 -7.50
N LEU A 160 -1.57 -11.44 -6.75
CA LEU A 160 -1.46 -11.76 -5.33
C LEU A 160 -0.51 -12.94 -5.10
N LEU A 161 -0.66 -14.02 -5.86
CA LEU A 161 0.19 -15.21 -5.74
C LEU A 161 1.58 -14.98 -6.33
N GLU A 162 1.67 -14.38 -7.51
CA GLU A 162 2.92 -14.27 -8.28
C GLU A 162 3.85 -13.17 -7.77
N LEU A 163 3.35 -11.94 -7.65
CA LEU A 163 4.19 -10.78 -7.37
C LEU A 163 4.16 -10.39 -5.90
N PHE A 164 3.04 -10.62 -5.21
CA PHE A 164 2.83 -10.08 -3.87
C PHE A 164 3.02 -11.10 -2.75
N SER A 165 3.18 -12.39 -3.02
CA SER A 165 3.35 -13.36 -1.93
C SER A 165 4.26 -14.54 -2.27
N MET A 166 3.77 -15.50 -3.06
CA MET A 166 4.35 -16.83 -3.19
C MET A 166 5.50 -16.88 -4.21
N GLY A 167 5.44 -16.05 -5.25
CA GLY A 167 6.38 -16.15 -6.38
C GLY A 167 6.01 -17.27 -7.35
N VAL A 168 6.47 -17.12 -8.59
CA VAL A 168 6.24 -18.09 -9.68
C VAL A 168 6.71 -19.50 -9.28
N GLY A 169 5.88 -20.50 -9.56
CA GLY A 169 6.21 -21.92 -9.39
C GLY A 169 5.85 -22.51 -8.02
N ASN A 170 5.27 -21.71 -7.12
CA ASN A 170 4.83 -22.15 -5.79
C ASN A 170 3.31 -22.34 -5.67
N TYR A 171 2.58 -22.25 -6.79
CA TYR A 171 1.13 -22.42 -6.91
C TYR A 171 0.79 -22.99 -8.29
N THR A 172 -0.42 -23.49 -8.46
CA THR A 172 -0.94 -24.01 -9.75
C THR A 172 -1.88 -23.02 -10.43
N GLU A 173 -2.16 -23.21 -11.72
CA GLU A 173 -3.19 -22.42 -12.41
C GLU A 173 -4.58 -22.60 -11.80
N ASP A 174 -4.88 -23.78 -11.25
CA ASP A 174 -6.12 -24.00 -10.50
C ASP A 174 -6.14 -23.14 -9.23
N ASP A 175 -5.01 -23.00 -8.51
CA ASP A 175 -4.93 -22.09 -7.35
C ASP A 175 -5.17 -20.63 -7.74
N VAL A 176 -4.70 -20.18 -8.91
CA VAL A 176 -4.99 -18.82 -9.42
C VAL A 176 -6.49 -18.62 -9.59
N ARG A 177 -7.16 -19.56 -10.25
CA ARG A 177 -8.61 -19.51 -10.49
C ARG A 177 -9.37 -19.51 -9.17
N GLU A 178 -9.02 -20.40 -8.25
CA GLU A 178 -9.71 -20.55 -6.96
C GLU A 178 -9.45 -19.37 -6.02
N CYS A 179 -8.24 -18.81 -6.03
CA CYS A 179 -7.93 -17.53 -5.38
C CYS A 179 -8.82 -16.41 -5.95
N SER A 180 -8.93 -16.31 -7.26
CA SER A 180 -9.71 -15.27 -7.93
C SER A 180 -11.21 -15.38 -7.64
N ARG A 181 -11.75 -16.61 -7.58
CA ARG A 181 -13.13 -16.87 -7.14
C ARG A 181 -13.39 -16.32 -5.74
N ALA A 182 -12.44 -16.45 -4.82
CA ALA A 182 -12.56 -15.96 -3.44
C ALA A 182 -12.66 -14.42 -3.33
N PHE A 183 -12.20 -13.68 -4.34
CA PHE A 183 -12.30 -12.22 -4.40
C PHE A 183 -13.48 -11.67 -5.22
N THR A 184 -14.35 -12.54 -5.74
CA THR A 184 -15.56 -12.09 -6.45
C THR A 184 -16.45 -11.25 -5.53
N GLY A 185 -17.10 -10.23 -6.06
CA GLY A 185 -17.93 -9.30 -5.28
C GLY A 185 -17.15 -8.28 -4.42
N TRP A 186 -15.83 -8.36 -4.32
CA TRP A 186 -15.01 -7.30 -3.72
C TRP A 186 -14.80 -6.17 -4.74
N THR A 187 -15.49 -5.05 -4.56
CA THR A 187 -15.58 -4.01 -5.59
C THR A 187 -15.52 -2.61 -4.99
N ILE A 188 -15.77 -1.62 -5.85
CA ILE A 188 -15.83 -0.20 -5.50
C ILE A 188 -17.29 0.24 -5.51
N ALA A 189 -17.72 0.89 -4.43
CA ALA A 189 -19.07 1.42 -4.30
C ALA A 189 -19.43 2.36 -5.46
N LYS A 190 -20.67 2.27 -5.94
CA LYS A 190 -21.16 3.10 -7.04
C LYS A 190 -21.08 4.58 -6.70
N THR A 191 -20.50 5.36 -7.60
CA THR A 191 -20.47 6.82 -7.48
C THR A 191 -21.87 7.41 -7.73
N PRO A 192 -22.35 8.36 -6.91
CA PRO A 192 -23.66 8.98 -7.11
C PRO A 192 -23.80 9.64 -8.49
N PRO A 193 -24.89 9.39 -9.24
CA PRO A 193 -25.15 10.11 -10.48
C PRO A 193 -25.42 11.59 -10.18
N ARG A 194 -24.72 12.50 -10.88
CA ARG A 194 -24.74 13.98 -10.69
C ARG A 194 -23.85 14.55 -9.59
N ALA A 195 -22.79 13.82 -9.29
CA ALA A 195 -21.58 14.29 -8.66
C ALA A 195 -20.94 15.52 -9.36
N TYR A 196 -20.74 16.64 -8.65
CA TYR A 196 -19.81 17.69 -9.10
C TYR A 196 -18.39 17.34 -8.61
N GLY A 197 -17.49 16.97 -9.52
CA GLY A 197 -16.11 16.59 -9.22
C GLY A 197 -15.91 15.08 -9.00
N ARG A 198 -14.67 14.67 -8.69
CA ARG A 198 -14.33 13.27 -8.42
C ARG A 198 -14.66 12.90 -6.96
N TYR A 199 -15.38 11.79 -6.79
CA TYR A 199 -15.79 11.26 -5.49
C TYR A 199 -14.81 10.20 -5.04
N ASP A 200 -14.52 10.20 -3.75
CA ASP A 200 -13.60 9.22 -3.19
C ASP A 200 -14.22 7.82 -3.33
N TRP A 201 -13.41 6.90 -3.85
CA TRP A 201 -13.81 5.50 -4.00
C TRP A 201 -13.77 4.82 -2.64
N VAL A 202 -14.77 3.98 -2.41
CA VAL A 202 -14.93 3.24 -1.15
C VAL A 202 -15.09 1.77 -1.49
N PHE A 203 -14.39 0.91 -0.76
CA PHE A 203 -14.56 -0.53 -0.85
C PHE A 203 -16.02 -0.93 -0.55
N GLU A 204 -16.54 -1.88 -1.31
CA GLU A 204 -17.83 -2.50 -1.09
C GLU A 204 -17.72 -4.01 -1.34
N PHE A 205 -18.29 -4.81 -0.44
CA PHE A 205 -18.48 -6.24 -0.68
C PHE A 205 -19.93 -6.51 -1.12
N LEU A 206 -20.10 -6.89 -2.38
CA LEU A 206 -21.38 -7.24 -2.98
C LEU A 206 -21.62 -8.74 -2.84
N LYS A 207 -22.29 -9.14 -1.74
CA LYS A 207 -22.62 -10.55 -1.48
C LYS A 207 -23.37 -11.23 -2.63
N SER A 208 -24.24 -10.51 -3.34
CA SER A 208 -25.00 -11.07 -4.47
C SER A 208 -24.15 -11.43 -5.70
N ASP A 209 -22.90 -10.97 -5.74
CA ASP A 209 -21.96 -11.14 -6.84
C ASP A 209 -20.73 -11.97 -6.42
N HIS A 210 -20.75 -12.50 -5.19
CA HIS A 210 -19.73 -13.38 -4.68
C HIS A 210 -20.04 -14.84 -5.00
N ASP A 211 -19.02 -15.60 -5.37
CA ASP A 211 -19.09 -17.04 -5.55
C ASP A 211 -18.94 -17.74 -4.18
N ASP A 212 -20.08 -18.09 -3.57
CA ASP A 212 -20.17 -18.86 -2.32
C ASP A 212 -19.93 -20.39 -2.51
N GLY A 213 -19.46 -20.81 -3.69
CA GLY A 213 -19.13 -22.21 -3.95
C GLY A 213 -17.90 -22.68 -3.18
N GLU A 214 -17.81 -23.99 -2.94
CA GLU A 214 -16.61 -24.62 -2.38
C GLU A 214 -15.40 -24.40 -3.30
N LYS A 215 -14.24 -24.14 -2.69
CA LYS A 215 -12.98 -23.83 -3.34
C LYS A 215 -11.91 -24.75 -2.79
N THR A 216 -11.02 -25.23 -3.65
CA THR A 216 -9.81 -25.95 -3.23
C THR A 216 -8.61 -25.10 -3.59
N PHE A 217 -7.92 -24.58 -2.58
CA PHE A 217 -6.84 -23.62 -2.74
C PHE A 217 -5.65 -24.01 -1.86
N LEU A 218 -4.48 -24.18 -2.47
CA LEU A 218 -3.23 -24.61 -1.83
C LEU A 218 -3.38 -25.86 -0.94
N GLY A 219 -4.22 -26.80 -1.37
CA GLY A 219 -4.48 -28.05 -0.65
C GLY A 219 -5.51 -27.95 0.49
N HIS A 220 -6.08 -26.77 0.74
CA HIS A 220 -7.20 -26.57 1.64
C HIS A 220 -8.51 -26.55 0.85
N THR A 221 -9.60 -27.10 1.40
CA THR A 221 -10.92 -27.09 0.76
C THR A 221 -11.96 -26.49 1.71
N GLY A 222 -12.77 -25.56 1.21
CA GLY A 222 -13.81 -24.88 1.99
C GLY A 222 -14.52 -23.79 1.18
N ASN A 223 -15.55 -23.17 1.75
CA ASN A 223 -16.14 -21.96 1.17
C ASN A 223 -15.32 -20.74 1.61
N PHE A 224 -14.19 -20.50 0.93
CA PHE A 224 -13.26 -19.43 1.26
C PHE A 224 -13.65 -18.10 0.62
N ASP A 225 -13.46 -17.02 1.36
CA ASP A 225 -13.45 -15.64 0.84
C ASP A 225 -12.02 -15.09 0.69
N GLY A 226 -11.90 -13.83 0.28
CA GLY A 226 -10.62 -13.13 0.09
C GLY A 226 -9.74 -13.08 1.35
N GLU A 227 -10.31 -12.96 2.55
CA GLU A 227 -9.54 -12.94 3.79
C GLU A 227 -9.04 -14.34 4.16
N ASP A 228 -9.86 -15.37 3.90
CA ASP A 228 -9.49 -16.77 4.13
C ASP A 228 -8.31 -17.18 3.24
N VAL A 229 -8.34 -16.87 1.94
CA VAL A 229 -7.25 -17.23 1.02
C VAL A 229 -5.95 -16.48 1.37
N ILE A 230 -6.02 -15.21 1.79
CA ILE A 230 -4.86 -14.49 2.32
C ILE A 230 -4.36 -15.15 3.61
N GLY A 231 -5.27 -15.62 4.46
CA GLY A 231 -4.94 -16.39 5.66
C GLY A 231 -4.22 -17.70 5.36
N ILE A 232 -4.56 -18.38 4.27
CA ILE A 232 -3.89 -19.60 3.81
C ILE A 232 -2.50 -19.29 3.25
N ILE A 233 -2.36 -18.24 2.44
CA ILE A 233 -1.07 -17.80 1.87
C ILE A 233 -0.03 -17.48 2.95
N CYS A 234 -0.45 -16.95 4.09
CA CYS A 234 0.44 -16.51 5.17
C CYS A 234 0.70 -17.57 6.28
N GLN A 235 0.36 -18.83 6.06
CA GLN A 235 0.67 -19.95 6.97
C GLN A 235 2.09 -20.49 6.76
#